data_AF-A0A8J7N0A3-F1
#
_entry.id   AF-A0A8J7N0A3-F1
#
_cell.length_a   1.000
_cell.length_b   1.000
_cell.length_c   1.000
_cell.angle_alpha   90.00
_cell.angle_beta   90.00
_cell.angle_gamma   90.00
#
_symmetry.space_group_name_H-M   'P 1'
#
loop_
_entity.id
_entity.type
_entity.pdbx_description
1 polymer ?
#
loop_
_entity_poly.entity_id
_entity_poly.type
_entity_poly.pdbx_seq_one_letter_code
_entity_poly.pdbx_strand_id
1 'polypeptide(L)'
;RYDEAIAAYRACLAGIFAHEPKIMLALASVEFEKGDAAAAATTLEALAEHNADFRSAEGHLLYARALEAAGRLEESAREYGAAADYYPGAEARARHGLVLLRLGDRDGARRAFKEILDAAELAPRHVRRANAEWIEIARRESAAA
;
A
#
# COMPACT_ATOMS: atom_id res chain seq x y z
N ARG A 1 -22.63 9.65 3.44
CA ARG A 1 -22.22 8.24 3.20
C ARG A 1 -20.87 7.90 3.84
N TYR A 2 -19.73 8.44 3.39
CA TYR A 2 -18.44 8.12 4.02
C TYR A 2 -18.34 8.58 5.49
N ASP A 3 -18.80 9.80 5.79
CA ASP A 3 -18.82 10.31 7.17
C ASP A 3 -19.67 9.47 8.13
N GLU A 4 -20.83 9.00 7.66
CA GLU A 4 -21.71 8.13 8.44
C GLU A 4 -21.06 6.78 8.72
N ALA A 5 -20.38 6.18 7.72
CA ALA A 5 -19.65 4.93 7.89
C ALA A 5 -18.47 5.08 8.87
N ILE A 6 -17.70 6.16 8.74
CA ILE A 6 -16.60 6.50 9.67
C ILE A 6 -17.15 6.66 11.09
N ALA A 7 -18.24 7.39 11.28
CA ALA A 7 -18.87 7.57 12.58
C ALA A 7 -19.36 6.23 13.16
N ALA A 8 -19.96 5.36 12.35
CA ALA A 8 -20.39 4.04 12.77
C ALA A 8 -19.22 3.15 13.20
N TYR A 9 -18.14 3.09 12.41
CA TYR A 9 -16.96 2.30 12.78
C TYR A 9 -16.29 2.82 14.05
N ARG A 10 -16.14 4.14 14.20
CA ARG A 10 -15.60 4.75 15.43
C ARG A 10 -16.46 4.45 16.65
N ALA A 11 -17.79 4.43 16.50
CA ALA A 11 -18.69 4.03 17.59
C ALA A 11 -18.54 2.55 17.97
N CYS A 12 -18.20 1.66 17.02
CA CYS A 12 -17.90 0.27 17.31
C CYS A 12 -16.55 0.06 18.02
N LEU A 13 -15.58 0.94 17.80
CA LEU A 13 -14.25 0.89 18.44
C LEU A 13 -14.29 1.45 19.87
N ALA A 14 -15.09 0.82 20.73
CA ALA A 14 -15.24 1.19 22.13
C ALA A 14 -15.21 -0.04 23.06
N GLY A 15 -14.84 0.18 24.32
CA GLY A 15 -14.78 -0.87 25.33
C GLY A 15 -13.87 -2.02 24.90
N ILE A 16 -14.40 -3.25 24.93
CA ILE A 16 -13.64 -4.46 24.57
C ILE A 16 -13.24 -4.52 23.09
N PHE A 17 -13.85 -3.69 22.23
CA PHE A 17 -13.57 -3.63 20.79
C PHE A 17 -12.69 -2.44 20.39
N ALA A 18 -12.12 -1.70 21.34
CA ALA A 18 -11.36 -0.48 21.08
C ALA A 18 -10.23 -0.65 20.05
N HIS A 19 -9.67 -1.86 19.94
CA HIS A 19 -8.62 -2.20 19.00
C HIS A 19 -8.95 -3.41 18.12
N GLU A 20 -10.24 -3.66 17.86
CA GLU A 20 -10.65 -4.80 17.02
C GLU A 20 -10.09 -4.62 15.59
N PRO A 21 -9.23 -5.55 15.12
CA PRO A 21 -8.38 -5.29 13.96
C PRO A 21 -9.15 -5.17 12.64
N LYS A 22 -10.25 -5.91 12.48
CA LYS A 22 -11.05 -5.87 11.25
C LYS A 22 -11.84 -4.56 11.14
N ILE A 23 -12.35 -4.05 12.27
CA ILE A 23 -13.07 -2.78 12.33
C ILE A 23 -12.09 -1.63 12.07
N MET A 24 -10.89 -1.66 12.66
CA MET A 24 -9.85 -0.66 12.40
C MET A 24 -9.41 -0.66 10.93
N LEU A 25 -9.19 -1.83 10.32
CA LEU A 25 -8.85 -1.93 8.91
C LEU A 25 -9.99 -1.39 8.01
N ALA A 26 -11.24 -1.71 8.33
CA ALA A 26 -12.40 -1.18 7.60
C ALA A 26 -12.51 0.35 7.73
N LEU A 27 -12.29 0.89 8.93
CA LEU A 27 -12.25 2.33 9.18
C LEU A 27 -11.19 3.01 8.32
N ALA A 28 -9.95 2.51 8.35
CA ALA A 28 -8.85 3.08 7.57
C ALA A 28 -9.13 3.04 6.06
N SER A 29 -9.75 1.97 5.55
CA SER A 29 -10.14 1.86 4.14
C SER A 29 -11.12 2.97 3.74
N VAL A 30 -12.13 3.22 4.58
CA VAL A 30 -13.13 4.26 4.30
C VAL A 30 -12.55 5.67 4.46
N GLU A 31 -11.67 5.90 5.43
CA GLU A 31 -10.94 7.15 5.59
C GLU A 31 -10.10 7.46 4.34
N PHE A 32 -9.39 6.45 3.82
CA PHE A 32 -8.59 6.58 2.61
C PHE A 32 -9.45 6.83 1.37
N GLU A 33 -10.55 6.09 1.19
CA GLU A 33 -11.50 6.29 0.09
C GLU A 33 -12.17 7.67 0.09
N LYS A 34 -12.39 8.24 1.28
CA LYS A 34 -12.87 9.62 1.44
C LYS A 34 -11.82 10.66 1.04
N GLY A 35 -10.55 10.27 0.94
CA GLY A 35 -9.41 11.14 0.66
C GLY A 35 -8.69 11.66 1.91
N ASP A 36 -9.04 11.16 3.10
CA ASP A 36 -8.36 11.50 4.35
C ASP A 36 -7.21 10.50 4.62
N ALA A 37 -6.17 10.60 3.78
CA ALA A 37 -5.03 9.71 3.84
C ALA A 37 -4.26 9.80 5.17
N ALA A 38 -4.24 10.99 5.79
CA ALA A 38 -3.60 11.19 7.09
C ALA A 38 -4.34 10.42 8.20
N ALA A 39 -5.67 10.52 8.26
CA ALA A 39 -6.46 9.74 9.22
C ALA A 39 -6.30 8.23 8.99
N ALA A 40 -6.35 7.78 7.74
CA ALA A 40 -6.16 6.37 7.40
C ALA A 40 -4.78 5.84 7.86
N ALA A 41 -3.71 6.62 7.66
CA ALA A 41 -2.37 6.25 8.13
C ALA A 41 -2.33 6.13 9.66
N THR A 42 -2.90 7.09 10.40
CA THR A 42 -2.98 7.03 11.86
C THR A 42 -3.77 5.83 12.36
N THR A 43 -4.90 5.50 11.71
CA THR A 43 -5.69 4.31 12.07
C THR A 43 -4.89 3.01 11.84
N LEU A 44 -4.10 2.93 10.77
CA LEU A 44 -3.28 1.76 10.43
C LEU A 44 -2.04 1.63 11.32
N GLU A 45 -1.45 2.75 11.76
CA GLU A 45 -0.40 2.77 12.78
C GLU A 45 -0.91 2.21 14.11
N ALA A 46 -2.08 2.69 14.57
CA ALA A 46 -2.71 2.17 15.78
C ALA A 46 -3.08 0.68 15.63
N LEU A 47 -3.51 0.26 14.44
CA LEU A 47 -3.79 -1.15 14.15
C LEU A 47 -2.53 -2.00 14.34
N ALA A 48 -1.41 -1.59 13.74
CA ALA A 48 -0.13 -2.29 13.86
C ALA A 48 0.39 -2.30 15.31
N GLU A 49 0.25 -1.20 16.05
CA GLU A 49 0.67 -1.08 17.44
C GLU A 49 -0.10 -2.03 18.36
N HIS A 50 -1.44 -2.10 18.21
CA HIS A 50 -2.28 -2.88 19.11
C HIS A 50 -2.53 -4.32 18.66
N ASN A 51 -2.20 -4.67 17.41
CA ASN A 51 -2.47 -5.97 16.82
C ASN A 51 -1.25 -6.53 16.06
N ALA A 52 -0.10 -6.67 16.74
CA ALA A 52 1.14 -7.16 16.11
C ALA A 52 1.01 -8.52 15.40
N ASP A 53 0.09 -9.40 15.85
CA ASP A 53 -0.17 -10.70 15.22
C ASP A 53 -1.16 -10.63 14.03
N PHE A 54 -1.83 -9.49 13.83
CA PHE A 54 -2.77 -9.31 12.73
C PHE A 54 -2.02 -9.03 11.43
N ARG A 55 -1.91 -10.06 10.59
CA ARG A 55 -1.29 -9.96 9.27
C ARG A 55 -2.34 -9.79 8.19
N SER A 56 -2.29 -8.67 7.46
CA SER A 56 -3.10 -8.44 6.27
C SER A 56 -2.24 -7.83 5.17
N ALA A 57 -2.14 -8.52 4.04
CA ALA A 57 -1.37 -8.02 2.90
C ALA A 57 -2.01 -6.74 2.34
N GLU A 58 -3.34 -6.74 2.27
CA GLU A 58 -4.15 -5.60 1.87
C GLU A 58 -4.00 -4.42 2.83
N GLY A 59 -3.98 -4.67 4.14
CA GLY A 59 -3.77 -3.64 5.16
C GLY A 59 -2.40 -2.98 5.07
N HIS A 60 -1.34 -3.76 4.84
CA HIS A 60 0.00 -3.20 4.68
C HIS A 60 0.14 -2.40 3.38
N LEU A 61 -0.45 -2.89 2.27
CA LEU A 61 -0.48 -2.11 1.04
C LEU A 61 -1.28 -0.81 1.21
N LEU A 62 -2.42 -0.85 1.90
CA LEU A 62 -3.22 0.33 2.21
C LEU A 62 -2.43 1.32 3.05
N TYR A 63 -1.64 0.85 4.02
CA TYR A 63 -0.81 1.71 4.86
C TYR A 63 0.26 2.44 4.05
N ALA A 64 1.00 1.73 3.20
CA ALA A 64 2.00 2.34 2.33
C ALA A 64 1.38 3.40 1.38
N ARG A 65 0.17 3.14 0.87
CA ARG A 65 -0.61 4.09 0.04
C ARG A 65 -1.09 5.30 0.83
N ALA A 66 -1.54 5.10 2.06
CA ALA A 66 -1.97 6.19 2.95
C ALA A 66 -0.80 7.12 3.28
N LEU A 67 0.36 6.56 3.63
CA LEU A 67 1.60 7.32 3.83
C LEU A 67 1.99 8.12 2.59
N GLU A 68 1.92 7.49 1.40
CA GLU A 68 2.24 8.16 0.14
C GLU A 68 1.34 9.37 -0.12
N ALA A 69 0.03 9.19 0.03
CA ALA A 69 -0.97 10.23 -0.20
C ALA A 69 -0.93 11.33 0.86
N ALA A 70 -0.49 11.00 2.09
CA ALA A 70 -0.20 11.96 3.14
C ALA A 70 1.15 12.69 2.97
N GLY A 71 1.94 12.36 1.95
CA GLY A 71 3.24 12.99 1.68
C GLY A 71 4.40 12.46 2.54
N ARG A 72 4.20 11.38 3.30
CA ARG A 72 5.21 10.73 4.14
C ARG A 72 6.02 9.73 3.31
N LEU A 73 6.77 10.25 2.33
CA LEU A 73 7.33 9.46 1.23
C LEU A 73 8.42 8.47 1.68
N GLU A 74 9.29 8.86 2.60
CA GLU A 74 10.35 7.98 3.13
C GLU A 74 9.76 6.79 3.89
N GLU A 75 8.68 7.02 4.61
CA GLU A 75 7.96 5.96 5.34
C GLU A 75 7.20 5.07 4.36
N SER A 76 6.50 5.67 3.40
CA SER A 76 5.83 4.96 2.33
C SER A 76 6.79 4.06 1.54
N ALA A 77 8.00 4.53 1.22
CA ALA A 77 9.00 3.73 0.52
C ALA A 77 9.40 2.48 1.33
N ARG A 78 9.66 2.65 2.64
CA ARG A 78 9.97 1.52 3.53
C ARG A 78 8.82 0.50 3.59
N GLU A 79 7.59 0.98 3.75
CA GLU A 79 6.41 0.12 3.84
C GLU A 79 6.08 -0.58 2.52
N TYR A 80 6.17 0.10 1.37
CA TYR A 80 6.03 -0.56 0.07
C TYR A 80 7.12 -1.60 -0.18
N GLY A 81 8.36 -1.30 0.20
CA GLY A 81 9.48 -2.23 0.11
C GLY A 81 9.21 -3.52 0.89
N ALA A 82 8.77 -3.38 2.15
CA ALA A 82 8.39 -4.53 2.97
C ALA A 82 7.17 -5.28 2.39
N ALA A 83 6.13 -4.56 1.95
CA ALA A 83 4.93 -5.16 1.38
C ALA A 83 5.20 -5.93 0.07
N ALA A 84 6.17 -5.49 -0.73
CA ALA A 84 6.51 -6.10 -2.02
C ALA A 84 7.07 -7.53 -1.91
N ASP A 85 7.48 -7.96 -0.71
CA ASP A 85 8.02 -9.31 -0.47
C ASP A 85 6.91 -10.38 -0.38
N TYR A 86 5.69 -10.01 0.00
CA TYR A 86 4.60 -10.97 0.21
C TYR A 86 3.26 -10.56 -0.40
N TYR A 87 3.06 -9.30 -0.78
CA TYR A 87 1.84 -8.86 -1.45
C TYR A 87 1.74 -9.52 -2.84
N PRO A 88 0.63 -10.19 -3.18
CA PRO A 88 0.47 -10.82 -4.49
C PRO A 88 0.50 -9.80 -5.64
N GLY A 89 1.32 -10.08 -6.66
CA GLY A 89 1.39 -9.27 -7.87
C GLY A 89 2.41 -8.14 -7.82
N ALA A 90 2.32 -7.22 -8.76
CA ALA A 90 3.36 -6.21 -9.03
C ALA A 90 3.05 -4.82 -8.43
N GLU A 91 1.86 -4.62 -7.85
CA GLU A 91 1.42 -3.29 -7.38
C GLU A 91 2.36 -2.70 -6.34
N ALA A 92 2.61 -3.41 -5.24
CA ALA A 92 3.44 -2.91 -4.15
C ALA A 92 4.84 -2.52 -4.65
N ARG A 93 5.45 -3.38 -5.47
CA ARG A 93 6.78 -3.16 -6.05
C ARG A 93 6.81 -2.00 -7.06
N ALA A 94 5.77 -1.83 -7.87
CA ALA A 94 5.69 -0.74 -8.84
C ALA A 94 5.55 0.61 -8.13
N ARG A 95 4.66 0.68 -7.13
CA ARG A 95 4.48 1.87 -6.29
C ARG A 95 5.74 2.20 -5.50
N HIS A 96 6.45 1.19 -4.98
CA HIS A 96 7.77 1.38 -4.37
C HIS A 96 8.73 2.11 -5.32
N GLY A 97 8.88 1.61 -6.56
CA GLY A 97 9.74 2.24 -7.57
C GLY A 97 9.34 3.69 -7.88
N LEU A 98 8.04 3.98 -7.96
CA LEU A 98 7.54 5.33 -8.19
C LEU A 98 7.84 6.28 -7.03
N VAL A 99 7.68 5.83 -5.77
CA VAL A 99 8.04 6.63 -4.59
C VAL A 99 9.55 6.87 -4.53
N LEU A 100 10.37 5.87 -4.85
CA LEU A 100 11.83 6.02 -4.93
C LEU A 100 12.25 7.07 -5.97
N LEU A 101 11.59 7.13 -7.14
CA LEU A 101 11.82 8.21 -8.10
C LEU A 101 11.51 9.59 -7.52
N ARG A 102 10.41 9.73 -6.77
CA ARG A 102 10.02 11.00 -6.11
C ARG A 102 11.04 11.41 -5.04
N LEU A 103 11.66 10.45 -4.38
CA LEU A 103 12.74 10.65 -3.41
C LEU A 103 14.12 10.85 -4.06
N GLY A 104 14.23 10.68 -5.39
CA GLY A 104 15.49 10.81 -6.12
C GLY A 104 16.38 9.57 -6.14
N ASP A 105 15.96 8.45 -5.53
CA ASP A 105 16.67 7.17 -5.59
C ASP A 105 16.37 6.44 -6.91
N ARG A 106 17.02 6.92 -7.97
CA ARG A 106 16.87 6.34 -9.32
C ARG A 106 17.40 4.91 -9.41
N ASP A 107 18.46 4.58 -8.66
CA ASP A 107 19.03 3.24 -8.67
C ASP A 107 18.09 2.22 -8.02
N GLY A 108 17.49 2.58 -6.87
CA GLY A 108 16.46 1.78 -6.22
C GLY A 108 15.23 1.59 -7.11
N ALA A 109 14.74 2.67 -7.72
CA ALA A 109 13.60 2.60 -8.63
C ALA A 109 13.86 1.66 -9.82
N ARG A 110 15.04 1.75 -10.45
CA ARG A 110 15.44 0.86 -11.55
C ARG A 110 15.45 -0.61 -11.13
N ARG A 111 15.97 -0.93 -9.93
CA ARG A 111 15.94 -2.30 -9.41
C ARG A 111 14.50 -2.81 -9.25
N ALA A 112 13.64 -2.01 -8.62
CA ALA A 112 12.23 -2.39 -8.40
C ALA A 112 11.48 -2.65 -9.71
N PHE A 113 11.66 -1.79 -10.73
CA PHE A 113 11.02 -1.99 -12.02
C PHE A 113 11.61 -3.17 -12.78
N LYS A 114 12.93 -3.38 -12.74
CA LYS A 114 13.56 -4.53 -13.38
C LYS A 114 13.01 -5.85 -12.85
N GLU A 115 12.84 -5.98 -11.54
CA GLU A 115 12.26 -7.18 -10.92
C GLU A 115 10.83 -7.49 -11.44
N ILE A 116 10.01 -6.46 -11.67
CA ILE A 116 8.68 -6.63 -12.27
C ILE A 116 8.78 -7.16 -13.70
N LEU A 117 9.71 -6.61 -14.50
CA LEU A 117 9.90 -6.99 -15.89
C LEU A 117 10.43 -8.41 -16.01
N ASP A 118 11.45 -8.77 -15.23
CA ASP A 118 12.02 -10.12 -15.20
C ASP A 118 10.95 -11.15 -14.80
N ALA A 119 10.14 -10.86 -13.77
CA ALA A 119 9.05 -11.72 -13.36
C ALA A 119 7.97 -11.87 -14.45
N ALA A 120 7.67 -10.79 -15.16
CA ALA A 120 6.68 -10.79 -16.23
C ALA A 120 7.13 -11.61 -17.46
N GLU A 121 8.42 -11.70 -17.77
CA GLU A 121 8.94 -12.53 -18.86
C GLU A 121 8.65 -14.01 -18.64
N LEU A 122 8.74 -14.47 -17.40
CA LEU A 122 8.54 -15.86 -17.01
C LEU A 122 7.05 -16.18 -16.70
N ALA A 123 6.23 -15.16 -16.44
CA ALA A 123 4.87 -15.34 -15.97
C ALA A 123 3.90 -15.86 -17.06
N PRO A 124 2.93 -16.73 -16.74
CA PRO A 124 1.85 -17.10 -17.66
C PRO A 124 1.01 -15.92 -18.13
N ARG A 125 0.31 -16.06 -19.28
CA ARG A 125 -0.49 -14.99 -19.89
C ARG A 125 -1.52 -14.36 -18.94
N HIS A 126 -2.19 -15.15 -18.11
CA HIS A 126 -3.20 -14.64 -17.18
C HIS A 126 -2.58 -13.81 -16.05
N VAL A 127 -1.40 -14.20 -15.53
CA VAL A 127 -0.65 -13.42 -14.53
C VAL A 127 -0.16 -12.10 -15.13
N ARG A 128 0.37 -12.12 -16.36
CA ARG A 128 0.77 -10.89 -17.06
C ARG A 128 -0.42 -9.96 -17.28
N ARG A 129 -1.59 -10.50 -17.62
CA ARG A 129 -2.83 -9.72 -17.78
C ARG A 129 -3.29 -9.08 -16.47
N ALA A 130 -3.22 -9.81 -15.37
CA ALA A 130 -3.58 -9.29 -14.05
C ALA A 130 -2.65 -8.17 -13.57
N ASN A 131 -1.39 -8.14 -14.05
CA ASN A 131 -0.39 -7.15 -13.71
C ASN A 131 -0.06 -6.17 -14.85
N ALA A 132 -0.91 -6.10 -15.89
CA ALA A 132 -0.57 -5.40 -17.12
C ALA A 132 -0.24 -3.92 -16.91
N GLU A 133 -1.03 -3.23 -16.09
CA GLU A 133 -0.82 -1.83 -15.71
C GLU A 133 0.56 -1.63 -15.05
N TRP A 134 0.88 -2.45 -14.06
CA TRP A 134 2.15 -2.35 -13.33
C TRP A 134 3.36 -2.70 -14.19
N ILE A 135 3.22 -3.66 -15.11
CA ILE A 135 4.25 -3.99 -16.09
C ILE A 135 4.47 -2.82 -17.07
N GLU A 136 3.40 -2.17 -17.51
CA GLU A 136 3.49 -1.00 -18.39
C GLU A 136 4.19 0.17 -17.70
N ILE A 137 3.84 0.46 -16.45
CA ILE A 137 4.54 1.46 -15.62
C ILE A 137 6.03 1.12 -15.52
N ALA A 138 6.36 -0.13 -15.16
CA ALA A 138 7.74 -0.56 -15.03
C ALA A 138 8.54 -0.38 -16.33
N ARG A 139 7.96 -0.68 -17.50
CA ARG A 139 8.61 -0.45 -18.81
C ARG A 139 8.84 1.04 -19.08
N ARG A 140 7.82 1.86 -18.86
CA ARG A 140 7.87 3.30 -19.12
C ARG A 140 8.94 3.97 -18.27
N GLU A 141 8.92 3.72 -16.97
CA GLU A 141 9.83 4.37 -16.03
C GLU A 141 11.27 3.83 -16.15
N SER A 142 11.45 2.54 -16.48
CA SER A 142 12.80 1.98 -16.73
C SER A 142 13.47 2.57 -17.96
N ALA A 143 12.70 3.03 -18.95
CA ALA A 143 13.24 3.69 -20.15
C ALA A 143 13.55 5.18 -19.94
N ALA A 144 12.96 5.80 -18.91
CA ALA A 144 13.10 7.23 -18.60
C ALA A 144 14.17 7.54 -17.54
N ALA A 145 14.64 6.54 -16.79
CA ALA A 145 15.59 6.66 -15.68
C ALA A 145 17.04 6.37 -16.09
#